data_AF-A0A3M1W4G8-F1
#
_entry.id   AF-A0A3M1W4G8-F1
#
_cell.length_a   1.000
_cell.length_b   1.000
_cell.length_c   1.000
_cell.angle_alpha   90.00
_cell.angle_beta   90.00
_cell.angle_gamma   90.00
#
_symmetry.space_group_name_H-M   'P 1'
#
loop_
_entity.id
_entity.type
_entity.pdbx_description
1 polymer ?
#
loop_
_entity_poly.entity_id
_entity_poly.type
_entity_poly.pdbx_seq_one_letter_code
_entity_poly.pdbx_strand_id
1 'polypeptide(L)'
;PPLPPEHLADVPWPPEWRVAEADRYRGERGEVEWVLLEADAAEPAAAVARVLDLLASAYGEDELRSLTEGRGPAPKAVGQMRAGRVAAVAEGERRDGLTIVRVTIQVDVPPSPATTP
;
A
#
# COMPACT_ATOMS: atom_id res chain seq x y z
N PRO A 1 5.54 -18.39 -9.57
CA PRO A 1 4.36 -17.69 -10.13
C PRO A 1 3.97 -16.59 -9.14
N PRO A 2 3.53 -15.42 -9.60
CA PRO A 2 2.95 -14.44 -8.71
C PRO A 2 1.73 -15.04 -8.00
N LEU A 3 1.60 -14.75 -6.70
CA LEU A 3 0.44 -15.15 -5.92
C LEU A 3 -0.56 -13.99 -5.92
N PRO A 4 -1.88 -14.24 -5.78
CA PRO A 4 -2.81 -13.15 -5.53
C PRO A 4 -2.44 -12.46 -4.20
N PRO A 5 -2.51 -11.12 -4.14
CA PRO A 5 -2.28 -10.42 -2.89
C PRO A 5 -3.40 -10.79 -1.91
N GLU A 6 -3.07 -11.38 -0.76
CA GLU A 6 -4.08 -11.79 0.22
C GLU A 6 -4.52 -10.61 1.05
N HIS A 7 -3.58 -9.76 1.46
CA HIS A 7 -3.90 -8.69 2.39
C HIS A 7 -4.47 -7.45 1.70
N LEU A 8 -4.11 -7.19 0.44
CA LEU A 8 -4.71 -6.10 -0.34
C LEU A 8 -6.06 -6.46 -0.98
N ALA A 9 -6.41 -7.74 -1.06
CA ALA A 9 -7.67 -8.20 -1.67
C ALA A 9 -8.90 -7.85 -0.82
N ASP A 10 -8.76 -7.86 0.51
CA ASP A 10 -9.86 -7.57 1.45
C ASP A 10 -9.99 -6.07 1.77
N VAL A 11 -9.10 -5.22 1.25
CA VAL A 11 -9.19 -3.78 1.47
C VAL A 11 -10.40 -3.24 0.69
N PRO A 12 -11.34 -2.53 1.36
CA PRO A 12 -12.54 -2.02 0.72
C PRO A 12 -12.20 -0.77 -0.12
N TRP A 13 -11.57 -0.99 -1.27
CA TRP A 13 -11.25 0.08 -2.21
C TRP A 13 -12.52 0.83 -2.62
N PRO A 14 -12.48 2.16 -2.77
CA PRO A 14 -13.64 2.91 -3.22
C PRO A 14 -14.08 2.44 -4.61
N PRO A 15 -15.39 2.38 -4.91
CA PRO A 15 -15.89 1.87 -6.19
C PRO A 15 -15.45 2.70 -7.39
N GLU A 16 -15.08 3.98 -7.17
CA GLU A 16 -14.51 4.85 -8.20
C GLU A 16 -13.03 4.57 -8.52
N TRP A 17 -12.42 3.60 -7.84
CA TRP A 17 -11.03 3.23 -8.00
C TRP A 17 -10.92 1.87 -8.69
N ARG A 18 -10.06 1.80 -9.70
CA ARG A 18 -9.81 0.58 -10.45
C ARG A 18 -8.48 -0.01 -10.05
N VAL A 19 -8.47 -1.30 -9.72
CA VAL A 19 -7.22 -2.08 -9.64
C VAL A 19 -6.73 -2.33 -11.06
N ALA A 20 -5.63 -1.68 -11.44
CA ALA A 20 -5.00 -1.87 -12.75
C ALA A 20 -4.07 -3.09 -12.75
N GLU A 21 -3.30 -3.26 -11.67
CA GLU A 21 -2.34 -4.34 -11.52
C GLU A 21 -2.18 -4.68 -10.04
N ALA A 22 -1.93 -5.94 -9.72
CA ALA A 22 -1.60 -6.34 -8.36
C ALA A 22 -0.75 -7.61 -8.40
N ASP A 23 0.22 -7.70 -7.49
CA ASP A 23 1.14 -8.84 -7.43
C ASP A 23 1.62 -9.07 -6.00
N ARG A 24 2.12 -10.28 -5.75
CA ARG A 24 2.73 -10.68 -4.48
C ARG A 24 3.96 -11.52 -4.74
N TYR A 25 5.02 -11.18 -4.04
CA TYR A 25 6.26 -11.94 -4.04
C TYR A 25 6.86 -12.06 -2.64
N ARG A 26 7.64 -13.12 -2.42
CA ARG A 26 8.40 -13.32 -1.18
C ARG A 26 9.80 -12.74 -1.34
N GLY A 27 10.11 -11.69 -0.61
CA GLY A 27 11.45 -11.11 -0.52
C GLY A 27 12.29 -11.72 0.61
N GLU A 28 13.54 -11.29 0.72
CA GLU A 28 14.47 -11.76 1.78
C GLU A 28 14.01 -11.42 3.19
N ARG A 29 13.20 -10.36 3.35
CA ARG A 29 12.72 -9.85 4.64
C ARG A 29 11.30 -10.28 4.99
N GLY A 30 10.59 -10.95 4.08
CA GLY A 30 9.19 -11.32 4.29
C GLY A 30 8.38 -11.34 3.02
N GLU A 31 7.07 -11.21 3.16
CA GLU A 31 6.15 -11.16 2.02
C GLU A 31 5.92 -9.71 1.62
N VAL A 32 5.95 -9.44 0.31
CA VAL A 32 5.66 -8.13 -0.25
C VAL A 32 4.49 -8.28 -1.20
N GLU A 33 3.46 -7.49 -0.96
CA GLU A 33 2.30 -7.35 -1.83
C GLU A 33 2.29 -5.93 -2.38
N TRP A 34 1.85 -5.76 -3.63
CA TRP A 34 1.62 -4.43 -4.15
C TRP A 34 0.41 -4.41 -5.07
N VAL A 35 -0.24 -3.25 -5.13
CA VAL A 35 -1.37 -2.97 -6.02
C VAL A 35 -1.20 -1.59 -6.65
N LEU A 36 -1.58 -1.48 -7.92
CA LEU A 36 -1.70 -0.25 -8.67
C LEU A 36 -3.17 0.10 -8.82
N LEU A 37 -3.55 1.25 -8.28
CA LEU A 37 -4.91 1.77 -8.28
C LEU A 37 -4.98 2.98 -9.22
N GLU A 38 -6.02 3.05 -10.04
CA GLU A 38 -6.34 4.20 -10.87
C GLU A 38 -7.61 4.87 -10.34
N ALA A 39 -7.53 6.15 -10.04
CA ALA A 39 -8.66 6.97 -9.58
C ALA A 39 -8.87 8.15 -10.53
N ASP A 40 -10.11 8.35 -10.95
CA ASP A 40 -10.48 9.50 -11.79
C ASP A 40 -10.51 10.80 -10.97
N ALA A 41 -9.85 11.85 -11.46
CA ALA A 41 -9.90 13.22 -10.94
C ALA A 41 -9.57 13.44 -9.43
N ALA A 42 -9.07 12.45 -8.69
CA ALA A 42 -8.63 12.63 -7.31
C ALA A 42 -7.25 13.32 -7.24
N GLU A 43 -7.03 14.27 -6.34
CA GLU A 43 -5.68 14.82 -6.15
C GLU A 43 -4.73 13.74 -5.56
N PRO A 44 -3.47 13.59 -6.06
CA PRO A 44 -2.57 12.52 -5.62
C PRO A 44 -2.37 12.43 -4.11
N ALA A 45 -2.25 13.57 -3.43
CA ALA A 45 -2.10 13.61 -1.98
C ALA A 45 -3.37 13.13 -1.24
N ALA A 46 -4.55 13.51 -1.72
CA ALA A 46 -5.82 13.07 -1.16
C ALA A 46 -6.05 11.57 -1.39
N ALA A 47 -5.67 11.07 -2.57
CA ALA A 47 -5.72 9.64 -2.88
C ALA A 47 -4.78 8.84 -1.96
N VAL A 48 -3.51 9.25 -1.82
CA VAL A 48 -2.56 8.61 -0.91
C VAL A 48 -3.08 8.60 0.53
N ALA A 49 -3.57 9.74 1.03
CA ALA A 49 -4.12 9.81 2.39
C ALA A 49 -5.28 8.83 2.57
N ARG A 50 -6.21 8.80 1.61
CA ARG A 50 -7.37 7.88 1.66
C ARG A 50 -6.98 6.42 1.59
N VAL A 51 -5.98 6.04 0.79
CA VAL A 51 -5.43 4.67 0.81
C VAL A 51 -4.91 4.32 2.18
N LEU A 52 -4.12 5.22 2.77
CA LEU A 52 -3.57 4.97 4.08
C LEU A 52 -4.67 4.84 5.13
N ASP A 53 -5.73 5.66 5.10
CA ASP A 53 -6.86 5.50 6.01
C ASP A 53 -7.60 4.15 5.82
N LEU A 54 -7.73 3.66 4.58
CA LEU A 54 -8.34 2.35 4.32
C LEU A 54 -7.48 1.18 4.83
N LEU A 55 -6.17 1.27 4.62
CA LEU A 55 -5.22 0.28 5.14
C LEU A 55 -5.21 0.31 6.68
N ALA A 56 -5.20 1.49 7.28
CA ALA A 56 -5.31 1.68 8.72
C ALA A 56 -6.52 0.96 9.30
N SER A 57 -7.69 1.14 8.66
CA SER A 57 -8.93 0.48 9.05
C SER A 57 -8.85 -1.05 8.90
N ALA A 58 -8.21 -1.54 7.83
CA ALA A 58 -8.06 -2.97 7.57
C ALA A 58 -7.10 -3.67 8.55
N TYR A 59 -6.03 -2.99 9.00
CA TYR A 59 -5.00 -3.57 9.88
C TYR A 59 -5.10 -3.15 11.36
N GLY A 60 -5.93 -2.16 11.71
CA GLY A 60 -6.10 -1.63 13.06
C GLY A 60 -5.39 -0.28 13.28
N GLU A 61 -6.13 0.70 13.82
CA GLU A 61 -5.76 2.13 13.88
C GLU A 61 -4.59 2.48 14.85
N ASP A 62 -4.21 1.57 15.77
CA ASP A 62 -3.41 1.90 16.97
C ASP A 62 -1.91 2.23 16.73
N GLU A 63 -1.37 2.07 15.51
CA GLU A 63 0.09 2.21 15.25
C GLU A 63 0.48 3.29 14.22
N LEU A 64 -0.43 4.20 13.85
CA LEU A 64 -0.15 5.13 12.75
C LEU A 64 0.71 6.35 13.13
N ARG A 65 2.00 6.28 12.78
CA ARG A 65 2.79 7.46 12.41
C ARG A 65 2.65 7.70 10.91
N SER A 66 1.67 8.51 10.51
CA SER A 66 1.58 9.01 9.15
C SER A 66 2.74 9.99 8.89
N LEU A 67 3.72 9.55 8.10
CA LEU A 67 4.76 10.43 7.54
C LEU A 67 4.33 10.77 6.12
N THR A 68 3.44 11.76 5.99
CA THR A 68 3.19 12.39 4.69
C THR A 68 4.34 13.36 4.42
N GLU A 69 5.47 12.85 3.92
CA GLU A 69 6.53 13.71 3.38
C GLU A 69 6.11 14.20 1.98
N GLY A 70 5.19 15.16 1.97
CA GLY A 70 4.86 15.93 0.78
C GLY A 70 6.02 16.83 0.39
N ARG A 71 7.04 16.28 -0.26
CA ARG A 71 8.03 17.03 -1.03
C ARG A 71 8.21 16.43 -2.41
N GLY A 72 7.21 16.65 -3.25
CA GLY A 72 7.36 16.59 -4.70
C GLY A 72 6.69 17.82 -5.31
N PRO A 73 7.25 18.45 -6.37
CA PRO A 73 6.42 19.34 -7.19
C PRO A 73 5.20 18.55 -7.66
N ALA A 74 4.03 19.19 -7.73
CA ALA A 74 2.86 18.63 -8.40
C ALA A 74 3.34 18.00 -9.71
N PRO A 75 3.32 16.67 -9.82
CA PRO A 75 2.15 15.84 -9.57
C PRO A 75 2.31 14.64 -8.60
N LYS A 76 3.21 14.64 -7.60
CA LYS A 76 3.50 13.43 -6.78
C LYS A 76 3.26 13.56 -5.28
N ALA A 77 2.80 12.48 -4.65
CA ALA A 77 2.62 12.35 -3.21
C ALA A 77 3.10 10.98 -2.72
N VAL A 78 3.67 10.92 -1.52
CA VAL A 78 4.09 9.67 -0.88
C VAL A 78 3.66 9.70 0.58
N GLY A 79 3.19 8.57 1.08
CA GLY A 79 2.92 8.39 2.49
C GLY A 79 3.20 6.95 2.90
N GLN A 80 3.51 6.77 4.18
CA GLN A 80 3.90 5.48 4.73
C GLN A 80 3.26 5.24 6.08
N MET A 81 3.08 3.97 6.41
CA MET A 81 2.61 3.51 7.71
C MET A 81 3.34 2.24 8.15
N ARG A 82 3.29 1.95 9.44
CA ARG A 82 3.76 0.70 10.02
C ARG A 82 2.82 0.29 11.14
N ALA A 83 2.41 -0.96 11.15
CA ALA A 83 1.64 -1.59 12.22
C ALA A 83 2.27 -2.96 12.53
N GLY A 84 3.04 -3.03 13.62
CA GLY A 84 3.76 -4.21 14.05
C GLY A 84 4.75 -4.72 12.99
N ARG A 85 4.40 -5.86 12.39
CA ARG A 85 5.18 -6.52 11.33
C ARG A 85 4.81 -6.06 9.92
N VAL A 86 3.76 -5.26 9.79
CA VAL A 86 3.28 -4.74 8.50
C VAL A 86 3.82 -3.34 8.31
N ALA A 87 4.43 -3.08 7.16
CA ALA A 87 4.79 -1.74 6.70
C ALA A 87 4.09 -1.50 5.37
N ALA A 88 3.50 -0.32 5.16
CA ALA A 88 2.91 0.02 3.88
C ALA A 88 3.41 1.38 3.39
N VAL A 89 3.56 1.51 2.08
CA VAL A 89 3.93 2.73 1.37
C VAL A 89 2.92 2.95 0.26
N ALA A 90 2.34 4.14 0.20
CA ALA A 90 1.45 4.57 -0.86
C ALA A 90 2.08 5.75 -1.60
N GLU A 91 2.21 5.62 -2.91
CA GLU A 91 2.79 6.60 -3.82
C GLU A 91 1.72 6.99 -4.84
N GLY A 92 1.30 8.24 -4.84
CA GLY A 92 0.32 8.81 -5.77
C GLY A 92 0.99 9.69 -6.80
N GLU A 93 0.64 9.55 -8.07
CA GLU A 93 1.02 10.49 -9.12
C GLU A 93 -0.11 10.78 -10.11
N ARG A 94 -0.13 12.00 -10.65
CA ARG A 94 -1.06 12.37 -11.73
C ARG A 94 -0.46 11.98 -13.08
N ARG A 95 -1.19 11.18 -13.86
CA ARG A 95 -0.80 10.71 -15.20
C ARG A 95 -2.01 10.74 -16.12
N ASP A 96 -1.89 11.44 -17.25
CA ASP A 96 -2.92 11.47 -18.31
C ASP A 96 -4.34 11.83 -17.81
N GLY A 97 -4.45 12.70 -16.78
CA GLY A 97 -5.73 13.10 -16.18
C GLY A 97 -6.28 12.16 -15.10
N LEU A 98 -5.64 11.01 -14.90
CA LEU A 98 -5.90 10.06 -13.83
C LEU A 98 -4.90 10.24 -12.69
N THR A 99 -5.28 9.77 -11.51
CA THR A 99 -4.38 9.65 -10.38
C THR A 99 -4.08 8.18 -10.16
N ILE A 100 -2.81 7.85 -10.30
CA ILE A 100 -2.29 6.51 -10.15
C ILE A 100 -1.72 6.40 -8.75
N VAL A 101 -2.21 5.47 -7.95
CA VAL A 101 -1.70 5.19 -6.62
C VAL A 101 -1.11 3.80 -6.60
N ARG A 102 0.20 3.72 -6.40
CA ARG A 102 0.88 2.46 -6.11
C ARG A 102 0.91 2.26 -4.61
N VAL A 103 0.45 1.11 -4.16
CA VAL A 103 0.47 0.71 -2.76
C VAL A 103 1.37 -0.51 -2.65
N THR A 104 2.34 -0.47 -1.74
CA THR A 104 3.23 -1.58 -1.43
C THR A 104 3.10 -1.90 0.04
N ILE A 105 2.85 -3.17 0.37
CA ILE A 105 2.79 -3.68 1.73
C ILE A 105 3.89 -4.71 1.89
N GLN A 106 4.67 -4.58 2.95
CA GLN A 106 5.64 -5.57 3.40
C GLN A 106 5.16 -6.14 4.73
N VAL A 107 5.09 -7.47 4.81
CA VAL A 107 4.83 -8.21 6.04
C VAL A 107 6.11 -8.94 6.42
N ASP A 108 6.73 -8.54 7.53
CA ASP A 108 7.90 -9.23 8.09
C ASP A 108 7.46 -10.63 8.55
N VAL A 109 7.98 -11.66 7.87
CA VAL A 109 7.79 -13.05 8.30
C VAL A 109 8.90 -13.36 9.30
N PRO A 110 8.58 -13.72 10.56
CA PRO A 110 9.62 -14.14 11.49
C PRO A 110 10.36 -15.35 10.87
N PRO A 111 11.68 -15.48 11.07
CA PRO A 111 12.37 -16.70 10.65
C PRO A 111 11.65 -17.89 11.28
N SER A 112 11.31 -18.90 10.46
CA SER A 112 10.70 -20.14 10.98
C SER A 112 11.52 -20.58 12.20
N PRO A 113 10.87 -20.94 13.33
CA PRO A 113 11.62 -21.47 14.45
C PRO A 113 12.43 -22.65 13.90
N ALA A 114 13.74 -22.56 13.99
CA ALA A 114 14.61 -23.63 13.54
C ALA A 114 14.18 -24.89 14.28
N THR A 115 13.59 -25.85 13.57
CA THR A 115 13.36 -27.19 14.10
C THR A 115 14.75 -27.72 14.42
N THR A 116 15.11 -27.65 15.70
CA THR A 116 16.36 -28.20 16.19
C THR A 116 16.22 -29.71 16.12
N PRO A 117 17.10 -30.44 15.39
CA PRO A 117 17.05 -31.89 15.31
C PRO A 117 17.32 -32.57 16.66
#